data_AF-A0A0R1S539-F1
#
_entry.id   AF-A0A0R1S539-F1
#
_cell.length_a   1.000
_cell.length_b   1.000
_cell.length_c   1.000
_cell.angle_alpha   90.00
_cell.angle_beta   90.00
_cell.angle_gamma   90.00
#
_symmetry.space_group_name_H-M   'P 1'
#
loop_
_entity.id
_entity.type
_entity.pdbx_description
1 polymer ?
#
loop_
_entity_poly.entity_id
_entity_poly.type
_entity_poly.pdbx_seq_one_letter_code
_entity_poly.pdbx_strand_id
1 'polypeptide(L)'
;MKKWLWSLGILVGILILAVLSLSLSPQGAVRLRALVDGHPMVALTCRPYHDKDEGCYINATVYDISTKDQYLSVDGSFYVNMYRIHHATFLYFATAQPDILK
;
A
#
# COMPACT_ATOMS: atom_id res chain seq x y z
N MET A 1 -6.89 36.47 7.98
CA MET A 1 -7.39 35.42 7.07
C MET A 1 -6.31 34.87 6.12
N LYS A 2 -5.42 35.69 5.55
CA LYS A 2 -4.40 35.26 4.57
C LYS A 2 -3.38 34.22 5.07
N LYS A 3 -2.93 34.30 6.33
CA LYS A 3 -1.91 33.37 6.90
C LYS A 3 -2.38 31.92 6.98
N TRP A 4 -3.66 31.68 7.25
CA TRP A 4 -4.23 30.33 7.37
C TRP A 4 -4.26 29.58 6.03
N LEU A 5 -4.55 30.28 4.93
CA LEU A 5 -4.54 29.69 3.59
C LEU A 5 -3.13 29.24 3.16
N TRP A 6 -2.11 30.00 3.54
CA TRP A 6 -0.72 29.62 3.28
C TRP A 6 -0.29 28.41 4.11
N SER A 7 -0.63 28.38 5.40
CA SER A 7 -0.36 27.22 6.26
C SER A 7 -1.07 25.96 5.77
N LEU A 8 -2.32 26.07 5.31
CA LEU A 8 -3.06 24.95 4.74
C LEU A 8 -2.38 24.43 3.46
N GLY A 9 -1.95 25.33 2.57
CA GLY A 9 -1.24 24.96 1.34
C GLY A 9 0.06 24.20 1.61
N ILE A 10 0.83 24.64 2.61
CA ILE A 10 2.06 23.95 3.03
C ILE A 10 1.75 22.54 3.55
N LEU A 11 0.71 22.40 4.39
CA LEU A 11 0.33 21.11 4.96
C LEU A 11 -0.11 20.11 3.88
N VAL A 12 -0.91 20.56 2.92
CA VAL A 12 -1.31 19.74 1.77
C VAL A 12 -0.09 19.36 0.92
N GLY A 13 0.84 20.28 0.69
CA GLY A 13 2.08 19.97 -0.04
C GLY A 13 2.94 18.90 0.64
N ILE A 14 3.08 18.97 1.96
CA ILE A 14 3.80 17.95 2.75
C ILE A 14 3.11 16.59 2.64
N LEU A 15 1.78 16.56 2.70
CA LEU A 15 1.01 15.32 2.58
C LEU A 15 1.21 14.67 1.20
N ILE A 16 1.16 15.46 0.13
CA ILE A 16 1.39 14.96 -1.24
C ILE A 16 2.81 14.40 -1.37
N LEU A 17 3.81 15.10 -0.85
CA LEU A 17 5.21 14.63 -0.89
C LEU A 17 5.39 13.33 -0.10
N ALA A 18 4.73 13.20 1.06
CA ALA A 18 4.77 11.97 1.86
C ALA A 18 4.20 10.78 1.08
N VAL A 19 3.03 10.95 0.46
CA VAL A 19 2.39 9.92 -0.37
C VAL A 19 3.30 9.53 -1.55
N LEU A 20 3.84 10.51 -2.27
CA LEU A 20 4.75 10.26 -3.38
C LEU A 20 6.02 9.51 -2.94
N SER A 21 6.59 9.86 -1.79
CA SER A 21 7.80 9.21 -1.27
C SER A 21 7.56 7.74 -0.93
N LEU A 22 6.38 7.40 -0.39
CA LEU A 22 6.00 6.00 -0.13
C LEU A 22 5.85 5.22 -1.43
N SER A 23 5.30 5.84 -2.47
CA SER A 23 5.17 5.22 -3.78
C SER A 23 6.48 5.04 -4.55
N LEU A 24 7.65 5.48 -4.06
CA LEU A 24 8.94 5.25 -4.73
C LEU A 24 9.46 3.81 -4.58
N SER A 25 8.81 2.98 -3.75
CA SER A 25 9.17 1.58 -3.57
C SER A 25 7.94 0.68 -3.53
N PRO A 26 8.04 -0.59 -3.93
CA PRO A 26 6.94 -1.54 -3.83
C PRO A 26 6.47 -1.74 -2.38
N GLN A 27 7.38 -1.76 -1.41
CA GLN A 27 7.04 -1.89 0.01
C GLN A 27 6.26 -0.67 0.52
N GLY A 28 6.69 0.53 0.14
CA GLY A 28 5.97 1.74 0.52
C GLY A 28 4.60 1.84 -0.16
N ALA A 29 4.47 1.33 -1.40
CA ALA A 29 3.17 1.22 -2.08
C ALA A 29 2.20 0.28 -1.34
N VAL A 30 2.67 -0.85 -0.82
CA VAL A 30 1.85 -1.75 0.03
C VAL A 30 1.40 -1.05 1.30
N ARG A 31 2.32 -0.36 2.00
CA ARG A 31 2.00 0.39 3.21
C ARG A 31 1.00 1.52 2.94
N LEU A 32 1.18 2.23 1.83
CA LEU A 32 0.25 3.25 1.39
C LEU A 32 -1.14 2.66 1.10
N ARG A 33 -1.20 1.49 0.46
CA ARG A 33 -2.47 0.80 0.21
C ARG A 33 -3.17 0.41 1.52
N ALA A 34 -2.45 -0.18 2.47
CA ALA A 34 -2.99 -0.49 3.79
C ALA A 34 -3.50 0.75 4.54
N LEU A 35 -2.80 1.89 4.39
CA LEU A 35 -3.25 3.17 4.95
C LEU A 35 -4.55 3.64 4.28
N VAL A 36 -4.64 3.56 2.95
CA VAL A 36 -5.84 3.92 2.17
C VAL A 36 -7.02 3.01 2.50
N ASP A 37 -6.77 1.73 2.80
CA ASP A 37 -7.79 0.77 3.24
C ASP A 37 -8.24 1.01 4.70
N GLY A 38 -7.68 1.99 5.40
CA GLY A 38 -8.08 2.33 6.77
C GLY A 38 -7.34 1.57 7.87
N HIS A 39 -6.20 0.96 7.55
CA HIS A 39 -5.37 0.20 8.49
C HIS A 39 -4.03 0.91 8.77
N PRO A 40 -4.03 2.06 9.47
CA PRO A 40 -2.83 2.86 9.71
C PRO A 40 -1.78 2.13 10.55
N MET A 41 -2.20 1.27 11.50
CA MET A 41 -1.27 0.48 12.29
C MET A 41 -0.52 -0.54 11.41
N VAL A 42 -1.26 -1.24 10.54
CA VAL A 42 -0.65 -2.19 9.58
C VAL A 42 0.31 -1.46 8.65
N ALA A 43 -0.08 -0.29 8.12
CA ALA A 43 0.79 0.53 7.26
C ALA A 43 2.13 0.91 7.93
N LEU A 44 2.14 1.06 9.26
CA LEU A 44 3.34 1.41 10.03
C LEU A 44 4.18 0.19 10.40
N THR A 45 3.55 -0.93 10.77
CA THR A 45 4.25 -2.09 11.34
C THR A 45 4.59 -3.17 10.34
N CYS A 46 3.82 -3.28 9.24
CA CYS A 46 3.99 -4.38 8.31
C CYS A 46 5.36 -4.32 7.62
N ARG A 47 5.88 -5.50 7.28
CA ARG A 47 7.12 -5.67 6.53
C ARG A 47 6.81 -6.40 5.22
N PRO A 48 6.40 -5.66 4.17
CA PRO A 48 6.10 -6.27 2.89
C PRO A 48 7.33 -6.97 2.32
N TYR A 49 7.20 -8.23 1.93
CA TYR A 49 8.26 -8.99 1.29
C TYR A 49 7.81 -9.46 -0.09
N HIS A 50 8.75 -9.58 -1.02
CA HIS A 50 8.44 -10.03 -2.37
C HIS A 50 8.23 -11.54 -2.38
N ASP A 51 7.02 -11.98 -2.73
CA ASP A 51 6.74 -13.39 -2.96
C ASP A 51 6.95 -13.73 -4.43
N LYS A 52 8.01 -14.51 -4.70
CA LYS A 52 8.40 -14.90 -6.06
C LYS A 52 7.59 -16.09 -6.55
N ASP A 53 7.18 -16.97 -5.63
CA ASP A 53 6.51 -18.22 -5.99
C ASP A 53 5.07 -17.90 -6.41
N GLU A 54 4.38 -17.11 -5.60
CA GLU A 54 3.07 -16.54 -5.93
C GLU A 54 3.13 -15.66 -7.17
N GLY A 55 4.15 -14.79 -7.24
CA GLY A 55 4.35 -13.93 -8.38
C GLY A 55 4.53 -14.68 -9.70
N CYS A 56 5.20 -15.83 -9.67
CA CYS A 56 5.34 -16.71 -10.83
C CYS A 56 4.00 -17.36 -11.20
N TYR A 57 3.23 -17.82 -10.21
CA TYR A 57 1.94 -18.47 -10.42
C TYR A 57 0.91 -17.52 -11.07
N ILE A 58 0.82 -16.27 -10.60
CA ILE A 58 -0.14 -15.28 -11.12
C ILE A 58 0.45 -14.35 -12.19
N ASN A 59 1.68 -14.62 -12.65
CA ASN A 59 2.45 -13.81 -13.59
C ASN A 59 2.42 -12.31 -13.25
N ALA A 60 2.79 -11.96 -12.03
CA ALA A 60 2.85 -10.59 -11.55
C ALA A 60 3.87 -10.38 -10.43
N THR A 61 4.25 -9.13 -10.19
CA THR A 61 5.03 -8.78 -9.01
C THR A 61 4.12 -8.78 -7.79
N VAL A 62 4.30 -9.75 -6.90
CA VAL A 62 3.52 -9.91 -5.67
C VAL A 62 4.35 -9.55 -4.45
N TYR A 63 3.72 -8.82 -3.53
CA TYR A 63 4.25 -8.56 -2.21
C TYR A 63 3.27 -9.00 -1.15
N ASP A 64 3.79 -9.64 -0.12
CA ASP A 64 3.00 -10.20 0.95
C ASP A 64 3.33 -9.52 2.27
N ILE A 65 2.35 -9.48 3.15
CA ILE A 65 2.52 -9.13 4.55
C ILE A 65 2.32 -10.37 5.41
N SER A 66 2.92 -10.37 6.60
CA SER A 66 2.75 -11.48 7.55
C SER A 66 1.26 -11.67 7.90
N THR A 67 0.83 -12.92 8.07
CA THR A 67 -0.54 -13.28 8.48
C THR A 67 -1.01 -12.54 9.73
N LYS A 68 -0.09 -12.17 10.64
CA LYS A 68 -0.43 -11.39 11.85
C LYS A 68 -0.88 -9.95 11.54
N ASP A 69 -0.46 -9.42 10.39
CA ASP A 69 -0.73 -8.06 9.92
C ASP A 69 -1.87 -8.06 8.88
N GLN A 70 -2.46 -9.23 8.56
CA GLN A 70 -3.57 -9.34 7.62
C GLN A 70 -4.81 -8.62 8.15
N TYR A 71 -5.61 -8.08 7.25
CA TYR A 71 -6.82 -7.35 7.60
C TYR A 71 -7.96 -7.67 6.64
N LEU A 72 -9.19 -7.38 7.04
CA LEU A 72 -10.36 -7.61 6.20
C LEU A 72 -10.42 -6.52 5.12
N SER A 73 -10.68 -6.90 3.86
CA SER A 73 -10.87 -5.95 2.77
C SER A 73 -11.98 -4.94 3.08
N VAL A 74 -11.96 -3.78 2.44
CA VAL A 74 -12.90 -2.68 2.71
C VAL A 74 -14.37 -3.10 2.55
N ASP A 75 -14.64 -4.03 1.63
CA ASP A 75 -15.95 -4.62 1.36
C ASP A 75 -16.26 -5.86 2.21
N GLY A 76 -15.31 -6.33 3.02
CA GLY A 76 -15.49 -7.47 3.91
C GLY A 76 -15.38 -8.85 3.24
N SER A 77 -15.01 -8.92 1.96
CA SER A 77 -15.10 -10.15 1.16
C SER A 77 -13.94 -11.10 1.35
N PHE A 78 -12.74 -10.62 1.69
CA PHE A 78 -11.56 -11.48 1.93
C PHE A 78 -10.56 -10.85 2.90
N TYR A 79 -9.62 -11.67 3.38
CA TYR A 79 -8.46 -11.17 4.14
C TYR A 79 -7.35 -10.75 3.19
N VAL A 80 -6.93 -9.49 3.30
CA VAL A 80 -5.82 -8.91 2.56
C VAL A 80 -4.51 -9.24 3.26
N ASN A 81 -3.74 -10.13 2.64
CA ASN A 81 -2.35 -10.44 2.99
C ASN A 81 -1.40 -10.33 1.79
N MET A 82 -1.93 -10.33 0.57
CA MET A 82 -1.16 -10.26 -0.67
C MET A 82 -1.51 -9.00 -1.46
N TYR A 83 -0.51 -8.46 -2.15
CA TYR A 83 -0.63 -7.24 -2.94
C TYR A 83 0.02 -7.43 -4.29
N ARG A 84 -0.73 -7.13 -5.34
CA ARG A 84 -0.17 -6.98 -6.68
C ARG A 84 0.45 -5.61 -6.82
N ILE A 85 1.72 -5.58 -7.21
CA ILE A 85 2.46 -4.35 -7.46
C ILE A 85 2.38 -4.01 -8.94
N HIS A 86 2.04 -2.75 -9.19
CA HIS A 86 2.06 -2.16 -10.51
C HIS A 86 3.03 -0.98 -10.51
N HIS A 87 3.56 -0.67 -11.68
CA HIS A 87 4.57 0.36 -11.85
C HIS A 87 4.16 1.33 -12.97
N ALA A 88 4.10 2.62 -12.64
CA ALA A 88 3.88 3.70 -13.59
C ALA A 88 5.05 4.68 -13.52
N THR A 89 5.90 4.64 -14.55
CA THR A 89 7.10 5.48 -14.72
C THR A 89 8.14 5.31 -13.61
N PHE A 90 7.94 5.92 -12.44
CA PHE A 90 8.81 5.86 -11.27
C PHE A 90 8.04 5.62 -9.97
N LEU A 91 6.71 5.49 -10.05
CA LEU A 91 5.84 5.24 -8.90
C LEU A 91 5.29 3.83 -8.95
N TYR A 92 5.24 3.24 -7.76
CA TYR A 92 4.61 1.95 -7.49
C TYR A 92 3.23 2.18 -6.87
N PHE A 93 2.28 1.38 -7.29
CA PHE A 93 0.95 1.29 -6.68
C PHE A 93 0.61 -0.17 -6.41
N ALA A 94 -0.04 -0.41 -5.28
CA ALA A 94 -0.41 -1.74 -4.84
C ALA A 94 -1.93 -1.89 -4.88
N THR A 95 -2.39 -3.07 -5.32
CA THR A 95 -3.80 -3.48 -5.24
C THR A 95 -3.90 -4.74 -4.39
N ALA A 96 -4.87 -4.79 -3.48
CA ALA A 96 -5.16 -6.00 -2.72
C ALA A 96 -5.45 -7.15 -3.68
N GLN A 97 -4.78 -8.28 -3.45
CA GLN A 97 -4.94 -9.50 -4.22
C GLN A 97 -5.54 -10.55 -3.27
N PRO A 98 -6.72 -11.13 -3.59
CA PRO A 98 -7.24 -12.24 -2.82
C PRO A 98 -6.31 -13.44 -2.96
N ASP A 99 -6.10 -14.16 -1.87
CA ASP A 99 -5.37 -15.42 -1.86
C ASP A 99 -6.13 -16.45 -2.71
N ILE A 100 -5.53 -16.89 -3.82
CA ILE A 100 -6.15 -17.80 -4.80
C ILE A 100 -5.88 -19.27 -4.42
N LEU A 101 -4.96 -19.54 -3.51
CA LEU A 101 -4.46 -20.88 -3.20
C LEU A 101 -5.06 -21.52 -1.93
N LYS A 102 -6.25 -21.06 -1.52
CA LYS A 102 -7.03 -21.69 -0.44
C LYS A 102 -8.30 -22.35 -0.93
#